data_AF-A0A2A3TAX9-F1
#
_entry.id   AF-A0A2A3TAX9-F1
#
_cell.length_a   1.000
_cell.length_b   1.000
_cell.length_c   1.000
_cell.angle_alpha   90.00
_cell.angle_beta   90.00
_cell.angle_gamma   90.00
#
_symmetry.space_group_name_H-M   'P 1'
#
loop_
_entity.id
_entity.type
_entity.pdbx_description
1 polymer ?
#
loop_
_entity_poly.entity_id
_entity_poly.type
_entity_poly.pdbx_seq_one_letter_code
_entity_poly.pdbx_strand_id
1 'polypeptide(L)'
;MSENWRQRLRRRRAEIGIEGSEYDYIQSYIEFYCSEADRRCKEIDMHKTVDQVIDSMKDEKFDKFTRSVIDSVHKKQGYDGQAPPQMA
;
A
#
# COMPACT_ATOMS: atom_id res chain seq x y z
N MET A 1 -14.06 8.83 13.78
CA MET A 1 -12.88 8.01 13.46
C MET A 1 -12.49 8.31 12.02
N SER A 2 -11.24 8.67 11.77
CA SER A 2 -10.73 8.87 10.40
C SER A 2 -10.60 7.50 9.74
N GLU A 3 -11.06 7.39 8.50
CA GLU A 3 -10.92 6.18 7.68
C GLU A 3 -9.42 5.91 7.45
N ASN A 4 -8.96 4.69 7.74
CA ASN A 4 -7.57 4.31 7.48
C ASN A 4 -7.39 3.86 6.02
N TRP A 5 -6.14 3.84 5.56
CA TRP A 5 -5.81 3.55 4.16
C TRP A 5 -6.30 2.16 3.71
N ARG A 6 -6.37 1.17 4.61
CA ARG A 6 -6.91 -0.17 4.30
C ARG A 6 -8.39 -0.10 3.97
N GLN A 7 -9.17 0.62 4.78
CA GLN A 7 -10.60 0.85 4.54
C GLN A 7 -10.83 1.65 3.26
N ARG A 8 -10.00 2.68 3.03
CA ARG A 8 -10.04 3.50 1.82
C ARG A 8 -9.72 2.68 0.57
N LEU A 9 -8.68 1.85 0.61
CA LEU A 9 -8.32 0.94 -0.49
C LEU A 9 -9.45 -0.05 -0.77
N ARG A 10 -10.06 -0.62 0.28
CA ARG A 10 -11.21 -1.52 0.15
C ARG A 10 -12.40 -0.87 -0.55
N ARG A 11 -12.72 0.38 -0.18
CA ARG A 11 -13.81 1.14 -0.80
C ARG A 11 -13.52 1.44 -2.27
N ARG A 12 -12.29 1.84 -2.56
CA ARG A 12 -11.89 2.35 -3.89
C ARG A 12 -11.40 1.28 -4.86
N ARG A 13 -11.25 0.03 -4.42
CA ARG A 13 -10.75 -1.06 -5.27
C ARG A 13 -11.50 -1.18 -6.60
N ALA A 14 -12.82 -0.98 -6.61
CA ALA A 14 -13.64 -1.04 -7.82
C ALA A 14 -13.40 0.16 -8.76
N GLU A 15 -13.16 1.36 -8.21
CA GLU A 15 -12.84 2.56 -8.99
C GLU A 15 -11.42 2.49 -9.59
N ILE A 16 -10.52 1.77 -8.92
CA ILE A 16 -9.12 1.62 -9.33
C ILE A 16 -8.95 0.37 -10.23
N GLY A 17 -9.97 -0.48 -10.36
CA GLY A 17 -9.98 -1.66 -11.22
C GLY A 17 -9.23 -2.86 -10.65
N ILE A 18 -9.17 -3.00 -9.33
CA ILE A 18 -8.47 -4.08 -8.63
C ILE A 18 -9.47 -5.16 -8.19
N GLU A 19 -9.23 -6.42 -8.56
CA GLU A 19 -10.11 -7.55 -8.26
C GLU A 19 -9.44 -8.67 -7.46
N GLY A 20 -10.24 -9.43 -6.70
CA GLY A 20 -9.87 -10.74 -6.14
C GLY A 20 -8.51 -10.79 -5.44
N SER A 21 -7.65 -11.71 -5.90
CA SER A 21 -6.31 -11.95 -5.34
C SER A 21 -5.32 -10.80 -5.55
N GLU A 22 -5.58 -9.91 -6.51
CA GLU A 22 -4.72 -8.74 -6.76
C GLU A 22 -4.85 -7.70 -5.65
N TYR A 23 -6.07 -7.58 -5.10
CA TYR A 23 -6.31 -6.75 -3.93
C TYR A 23 -5.51 -7.22 -2.72
N ASP A 24 -5.52 -8.53 -2.43
CA ASP A 24 -4.81 -9.10 -1.28
C ASP A 24 -3.29 -8.96 -1.44
N TYR A 25 -2.78 -9.12 -2.67
CA TYR A 25 -1.37 -8.88 -3.00
C TYR A 25 -0.99 -7.41 -2.75
N ILE A 26 -1.75 -6.46 -3.31
CA ILE A 26 -1.46 -5.03 -3.21
C ILE A 26 -1.54 -4.56 -1.76
N GLN A 27 -2.55 -5.01 -1.01
CA GLN A 27 -2.67 -4.69 0.40
C GLN A 27 -1.43 -5.17 1.17
N SER A 28 -1.05 -6.44 1.00
CA SER A 28 0.13 -7.03 1.66
C SER A 28 1.43 -6.32 1.27
N TYR A 29 1.54 -5.91 0.01
CA TYR A 29 2.71 -5.19 -0.50
C TYR A 29 2.83 -3.78 0.08
N ILE A 30 1.72 -3.05 0.22
CA ILE A 30 1.70 -1.75 0.88
C ILE A 30 2.05 -1.91 2.36
N GLU A 31 1.50 -2.91 3.06
CA GLU A 31 1.83 -3.19 4.46
C GLU A 31 3.32 -3.48 4.67
N PHE A 32 3.92 -4.28 3.80
CA PHE A 32 5.35 -4.57 3.83
C PHE A 32 6.19 -3.28 3.71
N TYR A 33 5.88 -2.45 2.71
CA TYR A 33 6.60 -1.19 2.51
C TYR A 33 6.39 -0.21 3.67
N CYS A 34 5.19 -0.16 4.26
CA CYS A 34 4.93 0.65 5.45
C CYS A 34 5.73 0.15 6.64
N SER A 35 5.83 -1.15 6.86
CA SER A 35 6.64 -1.74 7.94
C SER A 35 8.14 -1.45 7.77
N GLU A 36 8.68 -1.63 6.56
CA GLU A 36 10.08 -1.33 6.25
C GLU A 36 10.38 0.16 6.39
N ALA A 37 9.47 1.00 5.92
CA ALA A 37 9.63 2.44 6.02
C ALA A 37 9.41 2.93 7.45
N ASP A 38 8.54 2.33 8.25
CA ASP A 38 8.38 2.58 9.68
C ASP A 38 9.62 2.20 10.47
N ARG A 39 10.24 1.06 10.16
CA ARG A 39 11.50 0.65 10.76
C ARG A 39 12.60 1.69 10.49
N ARG A 40 12.74 2.12 9.23
CA ARG A 40 13.71 3.16 8.83
C ARG A 40 13.34 4.54 9.37
N CYS A 41 12.05 4.87 9.46
CA CYS A 41 11.59 6.12 10.05
C CYS A 41 11.86 6.13 11.54
N LYS A 42 11.63 5.04 12.27
CA LYS A 42 11.95 4.95 13.71
C LYS A 42 13.45 5.13 14.01
N GLU A 43 14.33 4.80 13.06
CA GLU A 43 15.76 5.09 13.16
C GLU A 43 16.08 6.60 13.05
N ILE A 44 15.17 7.41 12.49
CA ILE A 44 15.36 8.85 12.23
C ILE A 44 14.46 9.73 13.13
N ASP A 45 13.21 9.31 13.35
CA ASP A 45 12.17 9.94 14.18
C ASP A 45 11.18 8.85 14.65
N MET A 46 11.27 8.49 15.93
CA MET A 46 10.48 7.42 16.55
C MET A 46 8.97 7.70 16.63
N HIS A 47 8.54 8.93 16.36
CA HIS A 47 7.15 9.35 16.51
C HIS A 47 6.35 9.40 15.20
N LYS A 48 6.99 9.11 14.05
CA LYS A 48 6.35 9.21 12.75
C LYS A 48 6.27 7.84 12.06
N THR A 49 5.05 7.37 11.82
CA THR A 49 4.81 6.17 11.00
C THR A 49 4.33 6.56 9.60
N VAL A 50 4.76 5.80 8.60
CA VAL A 50 4.36 5.90 7.20
C VAL A 50 2.87 5.63 7.03
N ASP A 51 2.29 4.73 7.82
CA ASP A 51 0.84 4.51 7.85
C ASP A 51 0.08 5.81 8.14
N GLN A 52 0.53 6.61 9.12
CA GLN A 52 -0.08 7.90 9.43
C GLN A 52 0.09 8.92 8.30
N VAL A 53 1.21 8.86 7.59
CA VAL A 53 1.44 9.72 6.41
C VAL A 53 0.45 9.37 5.31
N ILE A 54 0.25 8.09 5.03
CA ILE A 54 -0.72 7.60 4.03
C ILE A 54 -2.16 7.95 4.43
N ASP A 55 -2.51 7.74 5.70
CA ASP A 55 -3.83 8.08 6.24
C ASP A 55 -4.14 9.58 6.11
N SER A 56 -3.10 10.44 6.19
CA SER A 56 -3.25 11.89 6.05
C SER A 56 -3.32 12.39 4.59
N MET A 57 -3.11 11.52 3.59
CA MET A 57 -3.13 11.92 2.18
C MET A 57 -4.54 12.28 1.69
N LYS A 58 -4.62 13.26 0.78
CA LYS A 58 -5.86 13.53 0.03
C LYS A 58 -6.13 12.42 -1.00
N ASP A 59 -7.39 12.20 -1.34
CA ASP A 59 -7.83 11.12 -2.25
C ASP A 59 -7.05 11.10 -3.57
N GLU A 60 -6.89 12.24 -4.23
CA GLU A 60 -6.14 12.32 -5.49
C GLU A 60 -4.66 11.90 -5.36
N LYS A 61 -4.03 12.23 -4.22
CA LYS A 61 -2.64 11.85 -3.97
C LYS A 61 -2.55 10.38 -3.61
N PHE A 62 -3.51 9.88 -2.84
CA PHE A 62 -3.64 8.47 -2.51
C PHE A 62 -3.84 7.61 -3.76
N ASP A 63 -4.64 8.07 -4.72
CA ASP A 63 -4.84 7.37 -6.00
C ASP A 63 -3.58 7.31 -6.84
N LYS A 64 -2.88 8.43 -6.97
CA LYS A 64 -1.62 8.49 -7.71
C LYS A 64 -0.58 7.57 -7.08
N PHE A 65 -0.51 7.57 -5.75
CA PHE A 65 0.35 6.65 -5.01
C PHE A 65 -0.03 5.19 -5.28
N THR A 66 -1.31 4.84 -5.12
CA THR A 66 -1.79 3.46 -5.32
C THR A 66 -1.58 2.99 -6.76
N ARG A 67 -1.89 3.81 -7.76
CA ARG A 67 -1.62 3.52 -9.18
C ARG A 67 -0.13 3.34 -9.47
N SER A 68 0.73 4.17 -8.89
CA SER A 68 2.18 4.03 -9.04
C SER A 68 2.70 2.74 -8.41
N VAL A 69 2.11 2.28 -7.31
CA VAL A 69 2.44 0.98 -6.69
C VAL A 69 2.01 -0.16 -7.60
N ILE A 70 0.79 -0.11 -8.14
CA ILE A 70 0.25 -1.09 -9.11
C ILE A 70 1.17 -1.19 -10.32
N ASP A 71 1.48 -0.07 -10.96
CA ASP A 71 2.39 -0.02 -12.11
C ASP A 71 3.78 -0.58 -11.78
N SER A 72 4.28 -0.34 -10.56
CA SER A 72 5.57 -0.85 -10.12
C SER A 72 5.55 -2.36 -9.90
N VAL A 73 4.47 -2.89 -9.33
CA VAL A 73 4.24 -4.33 -9.16
C VAL A 73 4.18 -5.00 -10.53
N HIS A 74 3.32 -4.51 -11.42
CA HIS A 74 3.17 -5.05 -12.79
C HIS A 74 4.45 -4.97 -13.62
N LYS A 75 5.33 -3.98 -13.40
CA LYS A 75 6.61 -3.86 -14.10
C LYS A 75 7.74 -4.70 -13.51
N LYS A 76 7.78 -4.89 -12.19
CA LYS A 76 8.87 -5.61 -11.51
C LYS A 76 8.65 -7.13 -11.47
N GLN A 77 7.41 -7.59 -11.54
CA GLN A 77 7.06 -8.99 -11.67
C GLN A 77 5.91 -9.08 -12.68
N GLY A 78 6.00 -10.02 -13.62
CA GLY A 78 4.76 -10.56 -14.19
C GLY A 78 3.87 -10.93 -13.01
N TYR A 79 2.68 -10.36 -12.95
CA TYR A 79 1.75 -10.66 -11.88
C TYR A 79 1.24 -12.09 -12.10
N ASP A 80 1.87 -13.07 -11.45
CA ASP A 80 1.58 -14.50 -11.61
C ASP A 80 0.48 -14.99 -10.65
N GLY A 81 -0.06 -14.10 -9.80
CA GLY A 81 -1.07 -14.40 -8.78
C GLY A 81 -0.54 -14.90 -7.43
N GLN A 82 0.77 -14.89 -7.19
CA GLN A 82 1.36 -15.21 -5.89
C GLN A 82 1.62 -13.96 -5.06
N ALA A 83 1.26 -13.98 -3.76
CA ALA A 83 1.60 -12.96 -2.76
C ALA A 83 3.11 -12.62 -2.75
N PRO A 84 3.51 -11.39 -2.41
CA PRO A 84 4.94 -11.06 -2.32
C PRO A 84 5.54 -11.99 -1.27
N PRO A 85 6.76 -12.52 -1.48
CA PRO A 85 7.38 -13.39 -0.49
C PRO A 85 7.43 -12.65 0.85
N GLN A 86 6.84 -13.25 1.88
CA GLN A 86 7.06 -12.83 3.26
C GLN A 86 8.54 -13.11 3.54
N MET A 87 9.38 -12.10 3.36
CA MET A 87 10.78 -12.19 3.70
C MET A 87 10.89 -12.01 5.21
N ALA A 88 11.17 -13.13 5.87
CA ALA A 88 11.37 -13.28 7.31
C ALA A 88 12.45 -12.34 7.86
#